data_AF-A0A662YR53-F1
#
_entry.id   AF-A0A662YR53-F1
#
_cell.length_a   1.000
_cell.length_b   1.000
_cell.length_c   1.000
_cell.angle_alpha   90.00
_cell.angle_beta   90.00
_cell.angle_gamma   90.00
#
_symmetry.space_group_name_H-M   'P 1'
#
loop_
_entity.id
_entity.type
_entity.pdbx_description
1 polymer ?
#
loop_
_entity_poly.entity_id
_entity_poly.type
_entity_poly.pdbx_seq_one_letter_code
_entity_poly.pdbx_strand_id
1 'polypeptide(L)'
;MKKFNFRKVLDGLTASSPGSASGTSTCPGGTAGVPAVGVPPKETEVQETLASENFQICKTVRHGFPYQPTALAFDPVQKIVAIGTRTGGVRMYPFTLFVIFRMAC
;
A
#
# COMPACT_ATOMS: atom_id res chain seq x y z
N MET A 1 -3.48 22.07 10.61
CA MET A 1 -3.25 20.71 10.06
C MET A 1 -1.77 20.60 9.69
N LYS A 2 -1.02 19.70 10.32
CA LYS A 2 0.44 19.58 10.10
C LYS A 2 0.66 18.92 8.74
N LYS A 3 1.18 19.68 7.77
CA LYS A 3 1.44 19.23 6.40
C LYS A 3 2.53 18.15 6.44
N PHE A 4 2.14 16.90 6.24
CA PHE A 4 3.09 15.80 6.08
C PHE A 4 3.73 15.92 4.70
N ASN A 5 5.05 16.06 4.62
CA ASN A 5 5.77 16.26 3.37
C ASN A 5 6.32 14.91 2.88
N PHE A 6 5.61 14.30 1.93
CA PHE A 6 5.93 12.97 1.37
C PHE A 6 7.32 12.85 0.75
N ARG A 7 7.85 13.93 0.14
CA ARG A 7 9.21 13.94 -0.42
C ARG A 7 10.25 13.53 0.63
N LYS A 8 10.10 14.05 1.85
CA LYS A 8 11.02 13.79 2.97
C LYS A 8 10.94 12.35 3.49
N VAL A 9 9.83 11.65 3.25
CA VAL A 9 9.64 10.24 3.62
C VAL A 9 10.27 9.33 2.56
N LEU A 10 10.09 9.66 1.27
CA LEU A 10 10.64 8.89 0.15
C LEU A 10 12.17 8.95 0.08
N ASP A 11 12.75 10.13 0.34
CA ASP A 11 14.21 10.31 0.42
C ASP A 11 14.86 9.44 1.52
N GLY A 12 14.11 9.10 2.58
CA GLY A 12 14.59 8.23 3.66
C GLY A 12 14.67 6.75 3.28
N LEU A 13 13.87 6.30 2.31
CA LEU A 13 13.83 4.90 1.86
C LEU A 13 14.87 4.60 0.78
N THR A 14 15.19 5.57 -0.09
CA THR A 14 16.22 5.37 -1.12
C THR A 14 17.64 5.30 -0.55
N ALA A 15 17.88 5.84 0.66
CA ALA A 15 19.19 5.82 1.31
C ALA A 15 19.50 4.49 2.05
N SER A 16 18.53 3.58 2.17
CA SER A 16 18.68 2.35 2.97
C SER A 16 19.07 1.08 2.19
N SER A 17 19.62 1.20 0.97
CA SER A 17 20.13 0.03 0.24
C SER A 17 21.66 -0.08 0.36
N PRO A 18 22.22 -1.16 0.94
CA PRO A 18 23.62 -1.52 0.79
C PRO A 18 23.81 -2.48 -0.41
N GLY A 19 24.74 -2.16 -1.31
CA GLY A 19 25.22 -3.03 -2.41
C GLY A 19 24.50 -2.78 -3.75
N SER A 20 25.17 -2.67 -4.90
CA SER A 20 26.47 -3.24 -5.27
C SER A 20 27.14 -2.37 -6.35
N ALA A 21 28.38 -1.97 -6.10
CA ALA A 21 29.29 -1.54 -7.15
C ALA A 21 29.98 -2.80 -7.70
N SER A 22 29.61 -3.26 -8.90
CA SER A 22 30.38 -4.26 -9.65
C SER A 22 31.27 -3.53 -10.66
N GLY A 23 32.51 -3.32 -10.23
CA GLY A 23 33.60 -2.82 -11.05
C GLY A 23 34.04 -3.84 -12.12
N THR A 24 34.46 -3.25 -13.23
CA THR A 24 35.16 -3.75 -14.41
C THR A 24 36.11 -4.92 -14.15
N SER A 25 35.99 -6.01 -14.93
CA SER A 25 37.03 -7.03 -15.07
C SER A 25 37.37 -7.26 -16.56
N THR A 26 38.66 -7.19 -16.85
CA THR A 26 39.29 -7.31 -18.19
C THR A 26 40.10 -8.61 -18.24
N CYS A 27 40.17 -9.27 -19.42
CA CYS A 27 41.36 -9.90 -20.08
C CYS A 27 40.99 -11.18 -20.92
N PRO A 28 41.88 -11.77 -21.79
CA PRO A 28 41.68 -11.79 -23.25
C PRO A 28 41.87 -13.15 -23.99
N GLY A 29 41.35 -13.25 -25.23
CA GLY A 29 41.93 -14.04 -26.34
C GLY A 29 41.34 -15.43 -26.70
N GLY A 30 40.87 -15.60 -27.96
CA GLY A 30 40.73 -16.93 -28.59
C GLY A 30 39.62 -17.15 -29.65
N THR A 31 39.81 -16.61 -30.87
CA THR A 31 39.40 -17.09 -32.22
C THR A 31 38.00 -17.66 -32.57
N ALA A 32 37.43 -17.04 -33.62
CA ALA A 32 36.73 -17.61 -34.78
C ALA A 32 35.24 -18.03 -34.67
N GLY A 33 34.38 -17.29 -35.37
CA GLY A 33 33.07 -17.77 -35.82
C GLY A 33 31.99 -16.68 -35.85
N VAL A 34 31.90 -15.93 -36.95
CA VAL A 34 30.71 -15.12 -37.30
C VAL A 34 29.76 -16.07 -38.06
N PRO A 35 28.44 -16.02 -37.83
CA PRO A 35 27.61 -15.21 -38.69
C PRO A 35 26.64 -14.30 -37.93
N ALA A 36 26.22 -13.25 -38.63
CA ALA A 36 25.37 -12.17 -38.18
C ALA A 36 23.88 -12.55 -38.10
N VAL A 37 23.11 -11.59 -37.55
CA VAL A 37 21.64 -11.47 -37.49
C VAL A 37 21.02 -12.21 -36.29
N GLY A 38 20.60 -11.59 -35.19
CA GLY A 38 20.23 -10.19 -34.96
C GLY A 38 18.77 -10.09 -34.52
N VAL A 39 18.38 -10.70 -33.40
CA VAL A 39 17.26 -10.29 -32.53
C VAL A 39 17.56 -10.81 -31.11
N PRO A 40 18.05 -9.99 -30.15
CA PRO A 40 17.96 -10.38 -28.75
C PRO A 40 16.47 -10.48 -28.38
N PRO A 41 16.06 -11.45 -27.54
CA PRO A 41 14.72 -11.38 -26.96
C PRO A 41 14.61 -10.00 -26.33
N LYS A 42 13.53 -9.26 -26.63
CA LYS A 42 13.24 -8.03 -25.92
C LYS A 42 13.07 -8.43 -24.46
N GLU A 43 14.16 -8.37 -23.69
CA GLU A 43 14.11 -8.25 -22.25
C GLU A 43 13.10 -7.15 -22.01
N THR A 44 11.93 -7.54 -21.53
CA THR A 44 10.92 -6.61 -21.05
C THR A 44 11.69 -5.68 -20.13
N GLU A 45 11.95 -4.46 -20.58
CA GLU A 45 12.67 -3.44 -19.81
C GLU A 45 11.78 -3.17 -18.61
N VAL A 46 11.98 -3.96 -17.55
CA VAL A 46 11.22 -3.86 -16.32
C VAL A 46 11.60 -2.51 -15.77
N GLN A 47 10.68 -1.57 -15.85
CA GLN A 47 10.89 -0.23 -15.33
C GLN A 47 11.00 -0.33 -13.80
N GLU A 48 12.22 -0.45 -13.30
CA GLU A 48 12.48 -0.70 -11.86
C GLU A 48 12.23 0.54 -10.99
N THR A 49 12.08 1.71 -11.62
CA THR A 49 11.77 2.97 -10.93
C THR A 49 10.27 3.24 -10.99
N LEU A 50 9.60 3.03 -9.86
CA LEU A 50 8.19 3.37 -9.69
C LEU A 50 8.04 4.90 -9.62
N ALA A 51 7.12 5.44 -10.41
CA ALA A 51 6.78 6.85 -10.45
C ALA A 51 5.61 7.17 -9.51
N SER A 52 5.43 8.45 -9.18
CA SER A 52 4.41 8.88 -8.20
C SER A 52 2.98 8.54 -8.61
N GLU A 53 2.73 8.50 -9.91
CA GLU A 53 1.46 8.13 -10.55
C GLU A 53 1.13 6.64 -10.40
N ASN A 54 2.11 5.79 -10.07
CA ASN A 54 1.87 4.38 -9.73
C ASN A 54 1.26 4.23 -8.33
N PHE A 55 1.26 5.30 -7.52
CA PHE A 55 0.78 5.27 -6.14
C PHE A 55 -0.42 6.21 -5.97
N GLN A 56 -1.46 5.70 -5.29
CA GLN A 56 -2.57 6.53 -4.84
C GLN A 56 -2.73 6.41 -3.33
N ILE A 57 -2.67 7.56 -2.64
CA ILE A 57 -2.90 7.62 -1.20
C ILE A 57 -4.34 8.07 -0.98
N CYS A 58 -5.17 7.10 -0.61
CA CYS A 58 -6.56 7.34 -0.24
C CYS A 58 -6.75 7.05 1.25
N LYS A 59 -7.64 7.80 1.91
CA LYS A 59 -8.04 7.47 3.28
C LYS A 59 -8.78 6.14 3.25
N THR A 60 -8.27 5.18 4.01
CA THR A 60 -8.93 3.89 4.21
C THR A 60 -10.13 4.05 5.15
N VAL A 61 -11.00 3.03 5.16
CA VAL A 61 -12.13 2.97 6.07
C VAL A 61 -11.68 2.86 7.52
N ARG A 62 -12.44 3.45 8.45
CA ARG A 62 -12.13 3.37 9.88
C ARG A 62 -12.63 2.05 10.46
N HIS A 63 -11.73 1.10 10.67
CA HIS A 63 -11.99 -0.12 11.43
C HIS A 63 -12.16 0.20 12.93
N GLY A 64 -12.62 -0.78 13.70
CA GLY A 64 -12.74 -0.63 15.14
C GLY A 64 -14.10 -0.13 15.61
N PHE A 65 -14.26 -0.18 16.93
CA PHE A 65 -15.37 0.42 17.63
C PHE A 65 -15.16 1.94 17.77
N PRO A 66 -16.20 2.79 17.63
CA PRO A 66 -16.05 4.24 17.74
C PRO A 66 -15.61 4.68 19.15
N TYR A 67 -14.81 5.74 19.23
CA TYR A 67 -14.42 6.35 20.50
C TYR A 67 -15.61 7.06 21.15
N GLN A 68 -15.82 6.83 22.46
CA GLN A 68 -16.89 7.41 23.27
C GLN A 68 -18.29 7.23 22.66
N PRO A 69 -18.79 5.98 22.57
CA PRO A 69 -20.18 5.73 22.23
C PRO A 69 -21.10 6.35 23.29
N THR A 70 -22.18 6.99 22.87
CA THR A 70 -23.17 7.60 23.77
C THR A 70 -24.59 7.10 23.51
N ALA A 71 -24.86 6.55 22.32
CA ALA A 71 -26.17 6.03 21.95
C ALA A 71 -26.04 4.78 21.09
N LEU A 72 -27.04 3.91 21.15
CA LEU A 72 -27.17 2.71 20.31
C LEU A 72 -28.64 2.53 19.92
N ALA A 73 -28.88 2.19 18.66
CA ALA A 73 -30.19 1.80 18.15
C ALA A 73 -30.06 0.56 17.25
N PHE A 74 -31.06 -0.30 17.26
CA PHE A 74 -31.11 -1.51 16.44
C PHE A 74 -32.43 -1.55 15.66
N ASP A 75 -32.33 -1.84 14.35
CA ASP A 75 -33.49 -2.15 13.51
C ASP A 75 -33.58 -3.67 13.28
N PRO A 76 -34.61 -4.35 13.80
CA PRO A 76 -34.79 -5.79 13.65
C PRO A 76 -35.11 -6.24 12.22
N VAL A 77 -35.71 -5.38 11.40
CA VAL A 77 -36.12 -5.74 10.03
C VAL A 77 -34.89 -5.80 9.13
N GLN A 78 -34.09 -4.72 9.15
CA GLN A 78 -32.88 -4.62 8.33
C GLN A 78 -31.66 -5.28 8.97
N LYS A 79 -31.76 -5.63 10.26
CA LYS A 79 -30.66 -6.17 11.06
C LYS A 79 -29.45 -5.24 11.03
N ILE A 80 -29.69 -3.96 11.31
CA ILE A 80 -28.66 -2.91 11.34
C ILE A 80 -28.58 -2.32 12.74
N VAL A 81 -27.36 -2.05 13.18
CA VAL A 81 -27.05 -1.35 14.43
C VAL A 81 -26.50 0.03 14.10
N ALA A 82 -27.08 1.07 14.69
CA ALA A 82 -26.59 2.43 14.66
C ALA A 82 -25.92 2.77 16.00
N ILE A 83 -24.71 3.32 15.98
CA ILE A 83 -23.98 3.77 17.17
C ILE A 83 -23.70 5.26 17.05
N GLY A 84 -24.21 6.03 18.01
CA GLY A 84 -23.90 7.45 18.16
C GLY A 84 -22.69 7.68 19.06
N THR A 85 -21.86 8.67 18.73
CA THR A 85 -20.70 9.08 19.52
C THR A 85 -20.90 10.45 20.15
N ARG A 86 -20.14 10.74 21.22
CA ARG A 86 -20.14 12.05 21.89
C ARG A 86 -19.78 13.22 20.96
N THR A 87 -19.04 12.96 19.89
CA THR A 87 -18.68 13.96 18.87
C THR A 87 -19.79 14.22 17.85
N GLY A 88 -20.97 13.61 18.02
CA GLY A 88 -22.12 13.74 17.11
C GLY A 88 -22.03 12.88 15.85
N GLY A 89 -21.10 11.92 15.78
CA GLY A 89 -21.00 11.00 14.65
C GLY A 89 -21.90 9.78 14.83
N VAL A 90 -22.49 9.28 13.74
CA VAL A 90 -23.26 8.03 13.73
C VAL A 90 -22.55 7.01 12.84
N ARG A 91 -22.39 5.79 13.34
CA ARG A 91 -21.84 4.65 12.58
C ARG A 91 -22.88 3.55 12.46
N MET A 92 -23.10 3.09 11.24
CA MET A 92 -24.03 2.00 10.93
C MET A 92 -23.23 0.72 10.69
N TYR A 93 -23.63 -0.37 11.34
CA TYR A 93 -23.03 -1.69 11.20
C TYR A 93 -24.11 -2.71 10.87
N PRO A 94 -23.89 -3.60 9.90
CA PRO A 94 -24.67 -4.83 9.80
C PRO A 94 -24.59 -5.57 11.12
N PHE A 95 -25.71 -6.07 11.64
CA PHE A 95 -25.77 -6.76 12.93
C PHE A 95 -24.79 -7.94 12.99
N THR A 96 -24.66 -8.69 11.90
CA THR A 96 -23.69 -9.77 11.77
C THR A 96 -22.25 -9.30 11.94
N LEU A 97 -21.86 -8.22 11.25
CA LEU A 97 -20.52 -7.65 11.36
C LEU A 97 -20.28 -7.06 12.75
N PHE A 98 -21.28 -6.43 13.35
CA PHE A 98 -21.19 -5.88 14.70
C PHE A 98 -20.90 -6.96 15.75
N VAL A 99 -21.63 -8.08 15.70
CA VAL A 99 -21.44 -9.19 16.64
C VAL A 99 -20.06 -9.83 16.48
N ILE A 100 -19.62 -10.05 15.24
CA ILE A 100 -18.28 -10.62 14.96
C ILE A 100 -17.19 -9.67 15.46
N PHE A 101 -17.29 -8.38 15.15
CA PHE A 101 -16.28 -7.40 15.55
C PHE A 101 -16.22 -7.24 17.09
N ARG A 102 -17.35 -7.37 17.79
CA ARG A 102 -17.39 -7.35 19.25
C ARG A 102 -16.89 -8.64 19.91
N MET A 103 -16.92 -9.77 19.21
CA MET A 103 -16.30 -11.02 19.72
C MET A 103 -14.80 -11.08 19.45
N ALA A 104 -14.31 -10.39 18.41
CA ALA A 104 -12.90 -10.40 18.02
C ALA A 104 -12.02 -9.36 18.75
N CYS A 105 -12.62 -8.41 19.49
CA CYS A 105 -11.95 -7.43 20.34
C CYS A 105 -12.23 -7.72 21.82
#